data_AF-A0A7I7Q2D2-F1
#
_entry.id   AF-A0A7I7Q2D2-F1
#
_cell.length_a   1.000
_cell.length_b   1.000
_cell.length_c   1.000
_cell.angle_alpha   90.00
_cell.angle_beta   90.00
_cell.angle_gamma   90.00
#
_symmetry.space_group_name_H-M   'P 1'
#
loop_
_entity.id
_entity.type
_entity.pdbx_description
1 polymer ?
#
loop_
_entity_poly.entity_id
_entity_poly.type
_entity_poly.pdbx_seq_one_letter_code
_entity_poly.pdbx_strand_id
1 'polypeptide(L)' 'MTLRELGSRLVAADLIDVVDDVHYLTCDELVTMPADARLRIKRRRAERERLQAQHPPEVIDHEWVPVDQPSAQQISEG' A
#
# COMPACT_ATOMS: atom_id res chain seq x y z
N MET A 1 4.58 9.98 15.79
CA MET A 1 4.95 11.42 15.78
C MET A 1 6.02 11.74 14.72
N THR A 2 7.13 10.98 14.65
CA THR A 2 8.26 11.27 13.74
C THR A 2 7.92 11.24 12.25
N LEU A 3 7.19 10.22 11.78
CA LEU A 3 6.89 10.08 10.35
C LEU A 3 5.94 11.17 9.81
N ARG A 4 5.00 11.63 10.64
CA ARG A 4 4.08 12.72 10.29
C ARG A 4 4.81 14.05 10.13
N GLU A 5 5.78 14.32 11.00
CA GLU A 5 6.65 15.49 10.88
C GLU A 5 7.50 15.42 9.60
N LEU A 6 8.09 14.26 9.30
CA LEU A 6 8.81 14.06 8.05
C LEU A 6 7.90 14.32 6.84
N GLY A 7 6.69 13.76 6.82
CA GLY A 7 5.71 14.01 5.75
C GLY A 7 5.36 15.49 5.61
N SER A 8 5.23 16.22 6.73
CA SER A 8 4.98 17.67 6.71
C SER A 8 6.12 18.43 6.03
N ARG A 9 7.37 18.05 6.29
CA ARG A 9 8.55 18.65 5.63
C ARG A 9 8.62 18.31 4.14
N LEU A 10 8.28 17.07 3.76
CA LEU A 10 8.27 16.64 2.36
C LEU A 10 7.19 17.37 1.55
N VAL A 11 6.01 17.61 2.13
CA VAL A 11 4.97 18.46 1.51
C VAL A 11 5.46 19.91 1.39
N ALA A 12 6.05 20.47 2.45
CA ALA A 12 6.59 21.83 2.41
C ALA A 12 7.72 22.00 1.36
N ALA A 13 8.45 20.93 1.07
CA ALA A 13 9.47 20.88 0.04
C ALA A 13 8.93 20.53 -1.36
N ASP A 14 7.60 20.42 -1.53
CA ASP A 14 6.93 20.08 -2.78
C ASP A 14 7.35 18.71 -3.35
N LEU A 15 7.74 17.76 -2.49
CA LEU A 15 8.17 16.43 -2.91
C LEU A 15 7.02 15.41 -2.96
N ILE A 16 6.00 15.59 -2.12
CA ILE A 16 4.78 14.77 -2.06
C ILE A 16 3.54 15.67 -1.88
N ASP A 17 2.35 15.15 -2.15
CA ASP A 17 1.12 15.97 -2.19
C ASP A 17 0.49 16.12 -0.79
N VAL A 18 0.45 15.05 0.01
CA VAL A 18 -0.10 15.07 1.37
C VAL A 18 0.80 14.36 2.37
N VAL A 19 0.68 14.73 3.66
CA VAL A 19 1.54 14.21 4.73
C VAL A 19 1.51 12.68 4.81
N ASP A 20 0.35 12.07 4.57
CA ASP A 20 0.17 10.61 4.68
C ASP A 20 0.72 9.84 3.46
N ASP A 21 1.17 10.53 2.40
CA ASP A 21 1.80 9.88 1.26
C ASP A 21 3.09 9.14 1.61
N VAL A 22 3.71 9.48 2.74
CA VAL A 22 4.85 8.77 3.33
C VAL A 22 4.57 7.28 3.57
N HIS A 23 3.31 6.88 3.75
CA HIS A 23 2.92 5.47 3.93
C HIS A 23 2.97 4.65 2.64
N TYR A 24 3.15 5.31 1.49
CA TYR A 24 3.29 4.65 0.19
C TYR A 24 4.74 4.60 -0.29
N LEU A 25 5.70 5.06 0.52
CA LEU A 25 7.14 4.99 0.26
C LEU A 25 7.81 3.99 1.22
N THR A 26 8.85 3.29 0.76
CA THR A 26 9.68 2.46 1.64
C THR A 26 10.59 3.36 2.50
N CYS A 27 11.20 2.81 3.56
CA CYS A 27 12.18 3.56 4.35
C CYS A 27 13.36 4.07 3.50
N ASP A 28 13.83 3.28 2.53
CA ASP A 28 14.91 3.67 1.63
C ASP A 28 14.49 4.81 0.70
N GLU A 29 13.28 4.74 0.14
CA GLU A 29 12.71 5.81 -0.68
C GLU A 29 12.43 7.08 0.12
N LEU A 30 12.19 6.99 1.43
CA LEU A 30 12.06 8.15 2.33
C LEU A 30 13.42 8.80 2.65
N VAL A 31 14.49 8.02 2.67
CA VAL A 31 15.86 8.53 2.89
C VAL A 31 16.43 9.11 1.59
N THR A 32 16.18 8.43 0.46
CA THR A 32 16.62 8.81 -0.87
C THR A 32 15.40 8.99 -1.77
N MET A 33 14.88 10.21 -1.80
CA MET A 33 13.64 10.50 -2.53
C MET A 33 13.78 10.19 -4.02
N PRO A 34 12.94 9.30 -4.57
CA PRO A 34 12.99 9.00 -5.99
C PRO A 34 12.42 10.16 -6.80
N ALA A 35 12.98 10.41 -7.99
CA ALA A 35 12.52 11.48 -8.88
C ALA A 35 11.04 11.31 -9.31
N ASP A 36 10.52 10.08 -9.27
CA ASP A 36 9.15 9.72 -9.63
C ASP A 36 8.20 9.59 -8.42
N ALA A 37 8.55 10.14 -7.24
CA ALA A 37 7.84 9.90 -5.98
C ALA A 37 6.31 10.04 -6.09
N ARG A 38 5.80 11.16 -6.60
CA ARG A 38 4.35 11.38 -6.74
C ARG A 38 3.66 10.34 -7.63
N LEU A 39 4.27 10.00 -8.76
CA LEU A 39 3.75 8.98 -9.68
C LEU A 39 3.74 7.60 -9.01
N ARG A 40 4.82 7.29 -8.29
CA ARG A 40 4.97 6.04 -7.54
C ARG A 40 3.94 5.91 -6.42
N ILE A 41 3.72 6.97 -5.65
CA ILE A 41 2.69 7.05 -4.61
C ILE A 41 1.31 6.79 -5.22
N LYS A 42 0.96 7.50 -6.31
CA LYS A 42 -0.32 7.31 -7.00
C LYS A 42 -0.52 5.86 -7.44
N ARG A 43 0.50 5.24 -8.04
CA ARG A 43 0.46 3.83 -8.46
C ARG A 43 0.27 2.89 -7.26
N ARG A 44 1.01 3.09 -6.18
CA ARG A 44 0.91 2.24 -4.98
C ARG A 44 -0.39 2.43 -4.22
N ARG A 45 -1.01 3.61 -4.29
CA ARG A 45 -2.36 3.85 -3.77
C ARG A 45 -3.39 3.01 -4.51
N ALA A 46 -3.40 3.08 -5.84
CA ALA A 46 -4.28 2.26 -6.67
C ALA A 46 -4.04 0.75 -6.45
N GLU A 47 -2.78 0.35 -6.31
CA GLU A 47 -2.45 -1.05 -6.04
C GLU A 47 -2.93 -1.50 -4.65
N ARG A 48 -2.79 -0.67 -3.62
CA ARG A 48 -3.32 -0.97 -2.28
C ARG A 48 -4.84 -1.16 -2.33
N GLU A 49 -5.56 -0.30 -3.04
CA GLU A 49 -7.01 -0.45 -3.23
C GLU A 49 -7.36 -1.77 -3.93
N ARG A 50 -6.63 -2.14 -4.98
CA ARG A 50 -6.78 -3.42 -5.69
C ARG A 50 -6.49 -4.63 -4.80
N LEU A 51 -5.48 -4.54 -3.94
CA LEU A 51 -5.06 -5.62 -3.04
C LEU A 51 -5.95 -5.73 -1.80
N GLN A 52 -6.58 -4.66 -1.33
CA GLN A 52 -7.49 -4.69 -0.18
C GLN A 52 -8.72 -5.57 -0.39
N ALA A 53 -9.11 -5.80 -1.65
CA ALA A 53 -10.19 -6.72 -1.99
C ALA A 53 -9.77 -8.20 -1.92
N GLN A 54 -8.47 -8.49 -1.81
CA GLN A 54 -7.93 -9.85 -1.80
C GLN A 54 -7.67 -10.31 -0.37
N HIS A 55 -8.05 -11.55 -0.09
CA HIS A 55 -7.75 -12.21 1.18
C HIS A 55 -6.60 -13.20 0.97
N PRO A 56 -5.35 -12.84 1.34
CA PRO A 56 -4.25 -13.79 1.28
C PRO A 56 -4.50 -14.95 2.24
N PRO A 57 -4.03 -16.17 1.92
CA PRO A 57 -4.17 -17.33 2.78
C PRO A 57 -3.34 -17.15 4.05
N GLU A 58 -3.68 -17.91 5.08
CA GLU A 58 -2.91 -17.94 6.34
C GLU A 58 -1.48 -18.45 6.14
N VAL A 59 -1.29 -19.36 5.17
CA VAL A 59 0.02 -19.90 4.80
C VAL A 59 0.21 -19.75 3.29
N ILE A 60 1.33 -19.14 2.90
CA ILE A 60 1.83 -19.10 1.53
C ILE A 60 3.07 -19.99 1.48
N ASP A 61 2.89 -21.24 1.03
CA ASP A 61 3.99 -22.22 0.87
C ASP A 61 4.64 -22.10 -0.51
N HIS A 62 3.85 -21.77 -1.54
CA HIS A 62 4.28 -21.70 -2.94
C HIS A 62 3.62 -20.51 -3.67
N GLU A 63 3.38 -20.65 -4.98
CA GLU A 63 2.66 -19.65 -5.77
C GLU A 63 1.24 -19.43 -5.20
N TRP A 64 0.88 -18.16 -5.00
CA TRP A 64 -0.46 -17.77 -4.61
C TRP A 64 -1.21 -17.17 -5.79
N VAL A 65 -2.39 -17.73 -6.06
CA VAL A 65 -3.35 -17.17 -7.02
C VAL A 65 -4.56 -16.66 -6.23
N PRO A 66 -5.01 -15.40 -6.45
CA PRO A 66 -6.23 -14.91 -5.83
C PRO A 66 -7.42 -15.79 -6.20
N VAL A 67 -8.11 -16.33 -5.20
CA VAL A 67 -9.37 -17.04 -5.41
C VAL A 67 -10.51 -16.05 -5.27
N ASP A 68 -11.45 -16.07 -6.23
CA ASP A 68 -12.75 -15.43 -6.02
C ASP A 68 -13.42 -16.12 -4.84
N GLN A 69 -13.56 -15.44 -3.70
CA GLN A 69 -14.25 -16.05 -2.56
C GLN A 69 -15.72 -16.25 -2.93
N PRO A 70 -16.26 -17.49 -2.86
CA PRO A 70 -17.70 -17.65 -2.79
C PRO A 70 -18.17 -16.94 -1.52
N SER A 71 -19.25 -16.19 -1.64
CA SER A 71 -19.91 -15.52 -0.51
C SER A 71 -20.02 -16.47 0.68
N ALA A 72 -19.71 -15.96 1.87
CA ALA A 72 -19.61 -16.66 3.17
C ALA A 72 -20.82 -17.53 3.59
N GLN A 73 -21.85 -17.64 2.75
CA GLN A 73 -23.02 -18.49 2.91
C GLN A 73 -22.77 -19.96 2.54
N GLN A 74 -21.70 -20.31 1.80
CA GLN A 74 -21.47 -21.69 1.34
C GLN A 74 -20.60 -22.55 2.26
N ILE A 75 -20.01 -22.00 3.33
CA ILE A 75 -19.14 -22.75 4.26
C ILE A 75 -19.93 -23.35 5.44
N SER A 76 -21.27 -23.33 5.39
CA SER A 76 -22.15 -23.83 6.46
C SER A 76 -23.05 -25.01 6.05
N GLU A 77 -22.81 -25.65 4.90
CA GLU A 77 -23.54 -26.88 4.53
C GLU A 77 -22.57 -27.91 3.92
N GLY A 78 -22.37 -29.02 4.62
CA GLY A 78 -21.66 -30.21 4.11
C GLY A 78 -20.84 -30.95 5.16
#